data_AF-A0A956BSI5-F1
#
_entry.id   AF-A0A956BSI5-F1
#
_cell.length_a   1.000
_cell.length_b   1.000
_cell.length_c   1.000
_cell.angle_alpha   90.00
_cell.angle_beta   90.00
_cell.angle_gamma   90.00
#
_symmetry.space_group_name_H-M   'P 1'
#
loop_
_entity.id
_entity.type
_entity.pdbx_description
1 polymer ?
#
loop_
_entity_poly.entity_id
_entity_poly.type
_entity_poly.pdbx_seq_one_letter_code
_entity_poly.pdbx_strand_id
1 'polypeptide(L)'
;MVLTEEVVATVVADISAQLADPTFGQVSIGGFVESQPDAARFLTLAVGRKVGAEEAMQAVFHATVLEACFARATTPPAPVTFAQLDAVGDTPAAALEREQPALAGYLVANVESPPVREALSRVAVAWSRSATEVAR
;
A
#
# COMPACT_ATOMS: atom_id res chain seq x y z
N MET A 1 0.00 15.32 -3.12
CA MET A 1 -0.50 15.18 -4.51
C MET A 1 -1.52 14.05 -4.53
N VAL A 2 -2.59 14.16 -5.32
CA VAL A 2 -3.62 13.11 -5.44
C VAL A 2 -3.34 12.27 -6.68
N LEU A 3 -3.32 10.94 -6.54
CA LEU A 3 -3.10 9.99 -7.64
C LEU A 3 -4.36 9.87 -8.50
N THR A 4 -4.18 9.81 -9.83
CA THR A 4 -5.30 9.64 -10.77
C THR A 4 -5.64 8.16 -10.96
N GLU A 5 -6.88 7.88 -11.36
CA GLU A 5 -7.31 6.53 -11.73
C GLU A 5 -6.48 5.96 -12.88
N GLU A 6 -6.05 6.80 -13.83
CA GLU A 6 -5.19 6.39 -14.94
C GLU A 6 -3.84 5.85 -14.47
N VAL A 7 -3.20 6.51 -13.48
CA VAL A 7 -1.93 6.03 -12.90
C VAL A 7 -2.13 4.66 -12.27
N VAL A 8 -3.18 4.51 -11.46
CA VAL A 8 -3.48 3.25 -10.75
C VAL A 8 -3.79 2.14 -11.75
N ALA A 9 -4.64 2.40 -12.74
CA ALA A 9 -4.99 1.43 -13.79
C ALA A 9 -3.75 0.98 -14.57
N THR A 10 -2.86 1.92 -14.91
CA THR A 10 -1.62 1.58 -15.62
C THR A 10 -0.70 0.69 -14.79
N VAL A 11 -0.49 1.03 -13.51
CA VAL A 11 0.35 0.20 -12.61
C VAL A 11 -0.25 -1.18 -12.43
N VAL A 12 -1.57 -1.29 -12.25
CA VAL A 12 -2.25 -2.57 -12.13
C VAL A 12 -2.08 -3.41 -13.39
N ALA A 13 -2.20 -2.80 -14.58
CA ALA A 13 -1.97 -3.51 -15.84
C ALA A 13 -0.51 -3.99 -15.98
N ASP A 14 0.46 -3.12 -15.68
CA ASP A 14 1.90 -3.42 -15.75
C ASP A 14 2.28 -4.58 -14.80
N ILE A 15 1.74 -4.56 -13.57
CA ILE A 15 1.97 -5.61 -12.57
C ILE A 15 1.25 -6.91 -12.95
N SER A 16 0.01 -6.82 -13.44
CA SER A 16 -0.77 -7.99 -13.85
C SER A 16 -0.10 -8.75 -15.00
N ALA A 17 0.53 -8.04 -15.94
CA ALA A 17 1.31 -8.65 -17.01
C ALA A 17 2.53 -9.43 -16.49
N GLN A 18 3.14 -8.95 -15.40
CA GLN A 18 4.31 -9.58 -14.78
C GLN A 18 3.97 -10.76 -13.88
N LEU A 19 2.73 -10.87 -13.40
CA LEU A 19 2.27 -12.01 -12.59
C LEU A 19 2.32 -13.36 -13.32
N ALA A 20 2.49 -13.36 -14.64
CA ALA A 20 2.78 -14.58 -15.39
C ALA A 20 4.16 -15.19 -15.04
N ASP A 21 5.09 -14.39 -14.51
CA ASP A 21 6.36 -14.85 -13.96
C ASP A 21 6.16 -15.32 -12.51
N PRO A 22 6.36 -16.62 -12.20
CA PRO A 22 6.15 -17.17 -10.87
C PRO A 22 7.11 -16.58 -9.81
N THR A 23 8.22 -15.99 -10.23
CA THR A 23 9.21 -15.39 -9.32
C THR A 23 8.91 -13.94 -9.00
N PHE A 24 8.14 -13.24 -9.85
CA PHE A 24 7.89 -11.81 -9.72
C PHE A 24 7.27 -11.47 -8.37
N GLY A 25 6.21 -12.18 -7.96
CA GLY A 25 5.55 -11.93 -6.68
C GLY A 25 6.50 -12.05 -5.48
N GLN A 26 7.38 -13.05 -5.49
CA GLN A 26 8.37 -13.24 -4.41
C GLN A 26 9.40 -12.11 -4.38
N VAL A 27 9.91 -11.71 -5.55
CA VAL A 27 10.87 -10.61 -5.68
C VAL A 27 10.25 -9.28 -5.26
N SER A 28 9.02 -8.99 -5.68
CA SER A 28 8.32 -7.75 -5.30
C SER A 28 8.10 -7.68 -3.79
N ILE A 29 7.65 -8.76 -3.16
CA ILE A 29 7.47 -8.83 -1.70
C ILE A 29 8.82 -8.66 -1.00
N GLY A 30 9.87 -9.35 -1.44
CA GLY A 30 11.21 -9.22 -0.88
C GLY A 30 11.74 -7.78 -0.94
N GLY A 31 11.67 -7.15 -2.12
CA GLY A 31 12.09 -5.76 -2.30
C GLY A 31 11.28 -4.77 -1.46
N PHE A 32 9.99 -5.03 -1.27
CA PHE A 32 9.15 -4.22 -0.37
C PHE A 32 9.55 -4.38 1.09
N VAL A 33 9.86 -5.59 1.55
CA VAL A 33 10.33 -5.81 2.93
C VAL A 33 11.65 -5.09 3.19
N GLU A 34 12.54 -5.03 2.20
CA GLU A 34 13.82 -4.31 2.30
C GLU A 34 13.65 -2.80 2.30
N SER A 35 12.78 -2.25 1.44
CA SER A 35 12.58 -0.81 1.27
C SER A 35 11.61 -0.20 2.29
N GLN A 36 10.62 -0.96 2.76
CA GLN A 36 9.56 -0.53 3.68
C GLN A 36 9.45 -1.48 4.89
N PRO A 37 10.52 -1.68 5.68
CA PRO A 37 10.57 -2.71 6.72
C PRO A 37 9.48 -2.55 7.79
N ASP A 38 9.22 -1.32 8.22
CA ASP A 38 8.19 -1.02 9.22
C ASP A 38 6.78 -1.20 8.67
N ALA A 39 6.52 -0.85 7.40
CA ALA A 39 5.24 -1.13 6.75
C ALA A 39 5.00 -2.63 6.64
N ALA A 40 6.00 -3.39 6.17
CA ALA A 40 5.91 -4.84 6.03
C ALA A 40 5.65 -5.52 7.39
N ARG A 41 6.38 -5.09 8.43
CA ARG A 41 6.17 -5.57 9.80
C ARG A 41 4.79 -5.22 10.33
N PHE A 42 4.34 -3.99 10.11
CA PHE A 42 3.00 -3.55 10.49
C PHE A 42 1.92 -4.40 9.83
N LEU A 43 1.95 -4.56 8.50
CA LEU A 43 0.98 -5.36 7.75
C LEU A 43 0.97 -6.81 8.24
N THR A 44 2.15 -7.40 8.45
CA THR A 44 2.29 -8.76 8.96
C THR A 44 1.66 -8.93 10.34
N LEU A 45 1.82 -7.97 11.24
CA LEU A 45 1.25 -8.02 12.58
C LEU A 45 -0.25 -7.68 12.60
N ALA A 46 -0.66 -6.64 11.87
CA ALA A 46 -2.02 -6.12 11.86
C ALA A 46 -2.99 -7.07 11.15
N VAL A 47 -2.55 -7.70 10.05
CA VAL A 47 -3.33 -8.67 9.30
C VAL A 47 -3.09 -10.09 9.82
N GLY A 48 -1.83 -10.50 10.02
CA GLY A 48 -1.48 -11.88 10.36
C GLY A 48 -2.10 -12.37 11.66
N ARG A 49 -2.29 -11.49 12.65
CA ARG A 49 -2.96 -11.83 13.91
C ARG A 49 -4.48 -11.96 13.80
N LYS A 50 -5.08 -11.32 12.79
CA LYS A 50 -6.55 -11.21 12.66
C LYS A 50 -7.12 -12.14 11.60
N VAL A 51 -6.40 -12.33 10.50
CA VAL A 51 -6.90 -12.98 9.29
C VAL A 51 -6.08 -14.23 8.97
N GLY A 52 -4.76 -14.13 9.01
CA GLY A 52 -3.88 -15.26 8.71
C GLY A 52 -2.57 -14.82 8.07
N ALA A 53 -1.60 -15.73 8.05
CA ALA A 53 -0.28 -15.47 7.47
C ALA A 53 -0.34 -15.30 5.94
N GLU A 54 -1.25 -16.02 5.26
CA GLU A 54 -1.42 -15.91 3.81
C GLU A 54 -1.96 -14.53 3.41
N GLU A 55 -3.01 -14.06 4.08
CA GLU A 55 -3.59 -12.74 3.84
C GLU A 55 -2.63 -11.62 4.24
N ALA A 56 -1.76 -11.85 5.23
CA ALA A 56 -0.68 -10.93 5.52
C ALA A 56 0.31 -10.79 4.36
N MET A 57 0.68 -11.90 3.72
CA MET A 57 1.55 -11.87 2.53
C MET A 57 0.86 -11.22 1.34
N GLN A 58 -0.44 -11.49 1.14
CA GLN A 58 -1.24 -10.79 0.13
C GLN A 58 -1.32 -9.29 0.40
N ALA A 59 -1.48 -8.88 1.67
CA ALA A 59 -1.44 -7.48 2.05
C ALA A 59 -0.09 -6.84 1.71
N VAL A 60 1.03 -7.51 2.00
CA VAL A 60 2.36 -7.02 1.59
C VAL A 60 2.45 -6.90 0.07
N PHE A 61 1.95 -7.88 -0.69
CA PHE A 61 1.90 -7.80 -2.15
C PHE A 61 1.10 -6.58 -2.64
N HIS A 62 -0.10 -6.37 -2.12
CA HIS A 62 -0.90 -5.18 -2.47
C HIS A 62 -0.18 -3.88 -2.09
N ALA A 63 0.55 -3.85 -0.98
CA ALA A 63 1.35 -2.67 -0.62
C ALA A 63 2.43 -2.34 -1.66
N THR A 64 2.99 -3.35 -2.33
CA THR A 64 3.93 -3.15 -3.46
C THR A 64 3.26 -2.46 -4.65
N VAL A 65 1.99 -2.80 -4.92
CA VAL A 65 1.18 -2.14 -5.97
C VAL A 65 0.93 -0.68 -5.62
N LEU A 66 0.59 -0.40 -4.36
CA LEU A 66 0.36 0.97 -3.88
C LEU A 66 1.65 1.80 -3.95
N GLU A 67 2.78 1.24 -3.52
CA GLU A 67 4.10 1.88 -3.62
C GLU A 67 4.46 2.20 -5.07
N ALA A 68 4.24 1.26 -5.99
CA ALA A 68 4.46 1.46 -7.43
C ALA A 68 3.59 2.60 -7.99
N CYS A 69 2.36 2.79 -7.49
CA CYS A 69 1.54 3.94 -7.86
C CYS A 69 2.17 5.27 -7.45
N PHE A 70 2.71 5.37 -6.23
CA PHE A 70 3.43 6.57 -5.78
C PHE A 70 4.73 6.79 -6.56
N ALA A 71 5.51 5.73 -6.79
CA ALA A 71 6.75 5.77 -7.55
C ALA A 71 6.56 6.13 -9.03
N ARG A 72 5.43 5.77 -9.63
CA ARG A 72 5.12 6.14 -11.02
C ARG A 72 4.72 7.61 -11.15
N ALA A 73 3.92 8.11 -10.21
CA ALA A 73 3.41 9.48 -10.29
C ALA A 73 4.42 10.52 -9.78
N THR A 74 5.30 10.12 -8.85
CA THR A 74 6.31 10.96 -8.20
C THR A 74 7.61 10.18 -7.95
N THR A 75 8.26 10.40 -6.81
CA THR A 75 9.35 9.60 -6.28
C THR A 75 8.78 8.46 -5.43
N PRO A 76 9.47 7.31 -5.34
CA PRO A 76 9.12 6.28 -4.36
C PRO A 76 8.93 6.88 -2.95
N PRO A 77 7.92 6.44 -2.19
CA PRO A 77 7.69 6.95 -0.86
C PRO A 77 8.88 6.61 0.05
N ALA A 78 9.27 7.56 0.91
CA ALA A 78 10.26 7.29 1.93
C ALA A 78 9.79 6.14 2.86
N PRO A 79 10.71 5.37 3.46
CA PRO A 79 10.35 4.34 4.43
C PRO A 79 9.46 4.90 5.53
N VAL A 80 8.25 4.35 5.68
CA VAL A 80 7.33 4.79 6.72
C VAL A 80 7.78 4.30 8.09
N THR A 81 7.53 5.07 9.13
CA THR A 81 7.79 4.69 10.53
C THR A 81 6.50 4.32 11.25
N PHE A 82 6.60 3.55 12.35
CA PHE A 82 5.44 3.29 13.21
C PHE A 82 4.76 4.56 13.74
N ALA A 83 5.53 5.61 14.05
CA ALA A 83 4.95 6.89 14.50
C ALA A 83 4.07 7.53 13.42
N GLN A 84 4.47 7.46 12.14
CA GLN A 84 3.65 7.96 11.02
C GLN A 84 2.41 7.09 10.80
N LEU A 85 2.53 5.77 10.95
CA LEU A 85 1.39 4.86 10.87
C LEU A 85 0.37 5.15 11.98
N ASP A 86 0.83 5.41 13.20
CA ASP A 86 -0.03 5.75 14.34
C ASP A 86 -0.70 7.12 14.17
N ALA A 87 0.02 8.11 13.60
CA ALA A 87 -0.50 9.44 13.32
C ALA A 87 -1.66 9.46 12.29
N VAL A 88 -1.90 8.36 11.57
CA VAL A 88 -3.06 8.24 10.67
C VAL A 88 -4.38 8.24 11.45
N GLY A 89 -4.39 7.69 12.67
CA GLY A 89 -5.58 7.56 13.51
C GLY A 89 -6.46 6.35 13.18
N ASP A 90 -7.68 6.37 13.70
CA ASP A 90 -8.55 5.18 13.79
C ASP A 90 -9.41 4.90 12.56
N THR A 91 -9.50 5.84 11.61
CA THR A 91 -10.31 5.70 10.39
C THR A 91 -9.47 5.79 9.12
N PRO A 92 -8.49 4.89 8.90
CA PRO A 92 -7.58 5.00 7.77
C PRO A 92 -8.27 4.81 6.42
N ALA A 93 -9.28 3.93 6.29
CA ALA A 93 -10.03 3.78 5.04
C ALA A 93 -10.76 5.07 4.62
N ALA A 94 -11.45 5.73 5.55
CA ALA A 94 -12.12 7.01 5.27
C ALA A 94 -11.13 8.13 4.96
N ALA A 95 -9.97 8.14 5.64
CA ALA A 95 -8.89 9.09 5.32
C ALA A 95 -8.34 8.85 3.91
N LEU A 96 -8.15 7.60 3.50
CA LEU A 96 -7.69 7.25 2.17
C LEU A 96 -8.70 7.65 1.09
N GLU A 97 -10.00 7.39 1.30
CA GLU A 97 -11.04 7.79 0.35
C GLU A 97 -11.03 9.30 0.08
N ARG A 98 -10.81 10.10 1.13
CA ARG A 98 -10.71 11.56 1.02
C ARG A 98 -9.41 12.03 0.38
N GLU A 99 -8.28 11.41 0.72
CA GLU A 99 -6.93 11.90 0.36
C GLU A 99 -6.40 11.29 -0.94
N GLN A 100 -6.78 10.06 -1.25
CA GLN A 100 -6.35 9.27 -2.43
C GLN A 100 -7.51 8.36 -2.92
N PRO A 101 -8.61 8.92 -3.45
CA PRO A 101 -9.80 8.17 -3.84
C PRO A 101 -9.52 7.04 -4.84
N ALA A 102 -8.59 7.23 -5.78
CA ALA A 102 -8.21 6.19 -6.74
C ALA A 102 -7.59 4.95 -6.06
N LEU A 103 -6.76 5.14 -5.03
CA LEU A 103 -6.21 4.03 -4.25
C LEU A 103 -7.28 3.35 -3.39
N ALA A 104 -8.21 4.12 -2.83
CA ALA A 104 -9.35 3.57 -2.10
C ALA A 104 -10.21 2.68 -3.01
N GLY A 105 -10.51 3.14 -4.23
CA GLY A 105 -11.22 2.36 -5.24
C GLY A 105 -10.50 1.07 -5.60
N TYR A 106 -9.18 1.12 -5.79
CA TYR A 106 -8.37 -0.08 -6.02
C TYR A 106 -8.51 -1.11 -4.88
N LEU A 107 -8.38 -0.67 -3.62
CA LEU A 107 -8.49 -1.56 -2.46
C LEU A 107 -9.89 -2.18 -2.34
N VAL A 108 -10.95 -1.42 -2.59
CA VAL A 108 -12.32 -1.95 -2.60
C VAL A 108 -12.51 -3.01 -3.68
N ALA A 109 -11.93 -2.81 -4.87
CA ALA A 109 -12.07 -3.73 -5.99
C ALA A 109 -11.20 -5.00 -5.90
N ASN A 110 -10.04 -4.93 -5.22
CA ASN A 110 -9.04 -6.00 -5.27
C ASN A 110 -8.76 -6.67 -3.92
N VAL A 111 -9.22 -6.10 -2.80
CA VAL A 111 -8.96 -6.63 -1.46
C VAL A 111 -10.30 -6.87 -0.77
N GLU A 112 -10.71 -8.13 -0.64
CA GLU A 112 -12.03 -8.49 -0.12
C GLU A 112 -12.18 -8.25 1.39
N SER A 113 -11.12 -8.49 2.15
CA SER A 113 -11.13 -8.46 3.61
C SER A 113 -11.08 -7.02 4.16
N PRO A 114 -12.10 -6.54 4.90
CA PRO A 114 -12.07 -5.20 5.48
C PRO A 114 -10.87 -4.94 6.41
N PRO A 115 -10.47 -5.86 7.32
CA PRO A 115 -9.26 -5.69 8.12
C PRO A 115 -7.98 -5.48 7.30
N VAL A 116 -7.87 -6.13 6.13
CA VAL A 116 -6.73 -5.96 5.23
C VAL A 116 -6.78 -4.59 4.56
N ARG A 117 -7.96 -4.16 4.09
CA ARG A 117 -8.15 -2.82 3.52
C ARG A 117 -7.81 -1.72 4.52
N GLU A 118 -8.21 -1.85 5.79
CA GLU A 118 -7.88 -0.87 6.84
C GLU A 118 -6.36 -0.76 7.05
N ALA A 119 -5.67 -1.90 7.12
CA ALA A 119 -4.22 -1.92 7.29
C ALA A 119 -3.48 -1.29 6.10
N LEU A 120 -3.87 -1.65 4.87
CA LEU A 120 -3.32 -1.07 3.64
C LEU A 120 -3.59 0.43 3.53
N SER A 121 -4.81 0.85 3.89
CA SER A 121 -5.19 2.25 3.88
C SER A 121 -4.33 3.07 4.83
N ARG A 122 -3.99 2.52 6.00
CA ARG A 122 -3.11 3.19 6.96
C ARG A 122 -1.72 3.44 6.38
N VAL A 123 -1.14 2.44 5.73
CA VAL A 123 0.17 2.58 5.07
C VAL A 123 0.12 3.62 3.95
N ALA A 124 -0.88 3.54 3.07
CA ALA A 124 -1.00 4.47 1.95
C ALA A 124 -1.25 5.93 2.38
N VAL A 125 -2.07 6.15 3.41
CA VAL A 125 -2.29 7.49 3.98
C VAL A 125 -1.01 8.03 4.60
N ALA A 126 -0.26 7.20 5.34
CA ALA A 126 1.01 7.60 5.92
C ALA A 126 2.00 8.08 4.84
N TRP A 127 2.16 7.32 3.74
CA TRP A 127 2.99 7.76 2.61
C TRP A 127 2.50 9.05 1.96
N SER A 128 1.19 9.16 1.70
CA SER A 128 0.56 10.35 1.11
C SER A 128 0.84 11.63 1.92
N ARG A 129 0.76 11.52 3.25
CA ARG A 129 1.00 12.63 4.18
C ARG A 129 2.48 12.99 4.26
N SER A 130 3.37 11.99 4.37
CA SER A 130 4.82 12.20 4.38
C SER A 130 5.32 12.87 3.09
N ALA A 131 4.79 12.49 1.93
CA ALA A 131 5.12 13.12 0.66
C ALA A 131 4.67 14.60 0.60
N THR A 132 3.63 14.96 1.33
CA THR A 132 3.11 16.34 1.40
C THR A 132 3.93 17.21 2.36
N GLU A 133 4.47 16.64 3.44
CA GLU A 133 5.34 17.35 4.39
C GLU A 133 6.69 17.74 3.76
N VAL A 134 7.27 16.89 2.90
CA VAL A 134 8.53 17.18 2.20
C VAL A 134 8.40 18.27 1.13
N ALA A 135 7.18 18.51 0.63
CA ALA A 135 6.92 19.50 -0.42
C ALA A 135 6.64 20.92 0.11
N ARG A 136 6.65 21.14 1.43
CA ARG A 136 6.45 22.44 2.10
C ARG A 136 7.77 23.03 2.56
#